data_AF-A0A3N6AA66-F1
#
_entry.id   AF-A0A3N6AA66-F1
#
_cell.length_a   1.000
_cell.length_b   1.000
_cell.length_c   1.000
_cell.angle_alpha   90.00
_cell.angle_beta   90.00
_cell.angle_gamma   90.00
#
_symmetry.space_group_name_H-M   'P 1'
#
loop_
_entity.id
_entity.type
_entity.pdbx_description
1 polymer ?
#
loop_
_entity_poly.entity_id
_entity_poly.type
_entity_poly.pdbx_seq_one_letter_code
_entity_poly.pdbx_strand_id
1 'polypeptide(L)'
;AITGSTLVNHTLDGLLALASPGAFVILMGPSTPLSPVLFDHGVHVVAGAVIEDEAVAIPALTQGASFRRLPGLAMYAFGSI
;
A
#
# COMPACT_ATOMS: atom_id res chain seq x y z
N ALA A 1 -8.03 7.07 4.94
CA ALA A 1 -6.99 6.25 4.30
C ALA A 1 -5.71 6.33 5.13
N ILE A 2 -5.01 5.20 5.29
CA ILE A 2 -3.78 5.04 6.07
C ILE A 2 -2.66 4.69 5.07
N THR A 3 -1.46 5.21 5.27
CA THR A 3 -0.29 4.88 4.44
C THR A 3 0.27 3.49 4.77
N GLY A 4 0.69 2.73 3.76
CA GLY A 4 1.35 1.43 3.93
C GLY A 4 2.67 1.50 4.71
N SER A 5 3.32 2.68 4.77
CA SER A 5 4.52 2.87 5.59
C SER A 5 4.26 2.70 7.10
N THR A 6 2.99 2.70 7.53
CA THR A 6 2.60 2.39 8.93
C THR A 6 2.92 0.95 9.33
N LEU A 7 3.01 0.02 8.37
CA LEU A 7 3.50 -1.34 8.61
C LEU A 7 5.00 -1.33 8.93
N VAL A 8 5.77 -0.56 8.17
CA VAL A 8 7.24 -0.47 8.28
C VAL A 8 7.66 0.16 9.61
N ASN A 9 6.93 1.18 10.07
CA ASN A 9 7.24 1.88 11.32
C ASN A 9 6.41 1.39 12.53
N HIS A 10 5.68 0.27 12.39
CA HIS A 10 4.91 -0.40 13.45
C HIS A 10 3.81 0.45 14.10
N THR A 11 3.17 1.35 13.34
CA THR A 11 2.09 2.22 13.85
C THR A 11 0.69 1.83 13.37
N LEU A 12 0.57 0.84 12.47
CA LEU A 12 -0.73 0.48 11.88
C LEU A 12 -1.78 0.13 12.94
N ASP A 13 -1.50 -0.79 13.86
CA ASP A 13 -2.46 -1.27 14.86
C ASP A 13 -2.97 -0.13 15.75
N GLY A 14 -2.06 0.76 16.19
CA GLY A 14 -2.42 1.92 17.00
C GLY A 14 -3.32 2.90 16.25
N LEU A 15 -3.06 3.11 14.95
CA LEU A 15 -3.89 3.98 14.11
C LEU A 15 -5.27 3.38 13.81
N LEU A 16 -5.34 2.06 13.62
CA LEU A 16 -6.60 1.34 13.46
C LEU A 16 -7.45 1.41 14.73
N ALA A 17 -6.84 1.30 15.91
CA ALA A 17 -7.54 1.43 17.19
C ALA A 17 -8.12 2.85 17.43
N LEU A 18 -7.56 3.87 16.77
CA LEU A 18 -8.06 5.25 16.82
C LEU A 18 -9.13 5.53 15.75
N ALA A 19 -9.38 4.61 14.82
CA ALA A 19 -10.40 4.78 13.81
C ALA A 19 -11.79 4.81 14.47
N SER A 20 -12.64 5.73 14.04
CA SER A 20 -14.03 5.78 14.51
C SER A 20 -14.73 4.43 14.29
N PRO A 21 -15.61 3.99 15.20
CA PRO A 21 -16.41 2.79 14.98
C PRO A 21 -17.14 2.85 13.63
N GLY A 22 -17.01 1.80 12.81
CA GLY A 22 -17.60 1.73 11.47
C GLY A 22 -16.87 2.52 10.38
N ALA A 23 -15.69 3.07 10.65
CA ALA A 23 -14.90 3.77 9.63
C ALA A 23 -14.47 2.82 8.50
N PHE A 24 -14.64 3.26 7.26
CA PHE A 24 -14.11 2.56 6.09
C PHE A 24 -12.61 2.85 5.93
N VAL A 25 -11.79 1.83 6.15
CA VAL A 25 -10.32 1.95 6.17
C VAL A 25 -9.72 1.46 4.86
N ILE A 26 -8.96 2.34 4.21
CA ILE A 26 -8.14 2.02 3.05
C ILE A 26 -6.67 2.06 3.48
N LEU A 27 -5.91 0.99 3.28
CA LEU A 27 -4.45 0.98 3.43
C LEU A 27 -3.81 1.18 2.05
N MET A 28 -2.94 2.19 1.89
CA MET A 28 -2.45 2.57 0.57
C MET A 28 -0.99 3.00 0.49
N GLY A 29 -0.37 2.78 -0.68
CA GLY A 29 0.99 3.21 -1.01
C GLY A 29 1.88 2.03 -1.43
N PRO A 30 3.07 2.28 -2.00
CA PRO A 30 3.96 1.24 -2.50
C PRO A 30 4.36 0.20 -1.46
N SER A 31 4.43 0.59 -0.19
CA SER A 31 4.75 -0.31 0.93
C SER A 31 3.56 -1.14 1.41
N THR A 32 2.39 -1.01 0.80
CA THR A 32 1.18 -1.78 1.15
C THR A 32 1.28 -3.17 0.52
N PRO A 33 1.32 -4.26 1.30
CA PRO A 33 1.18 -5.61 0.77
C PRO A 33 -0.17 -5.75 0.07
N LEU A 34 -0.17 -6.24 -1.16
CA LEU A 34 -1.38 -6.62 -1.88
C LEU A 34 -1.87 -7.99 -1.40
N SER A 35 -2.18 -8.08 -0.10
CA SER A 35 -2.58 -9.33 0.57
C SER A 35 -3.98 -9.19 1.19
N PRO A 36 -4.89 -10.14 0.95
CA PRO A 36 -6.23 -10.13 1.55
C PRO A 36 -6.20 -10.35 3.06
N VAL A 37 -5.10 -10.85 3.64
CA VAL A 37 -4.96 -11.02 5.10
C VAL A 37 -5.22 -9.72 5.85
N LEU A 38 -4.91 -8.57 5.25
CA LEU A 38 -5.15 -7.26 5.88
C LEU A 38 -6.63 -6.99 6.17
N PHE A 39 -7.56 -7.68 5.49
CA PHE A 39 -8.99 -7.54 5.75
C PHE A 39 -9.41 -8.12 7.11
N ASP A 40 -8.70 -9.14 7.59
CA ASP A 40 -8.90 -9.69 8.94
C ASP A 40 -8.39 -8.74 10.04
N HIS A 41 -7.67 -7.69 9.66
CA HIS A 41 -7.08 -6.69 10.55
C HIS A 41 -7.77 -5.32 10.46
N GLY A 42 -9.03 -5.25 10.00
CA GLY A 42 -9.81 -4.00 10.00
C GLY A 42 -9.51 -3.05 8.85
N VAL A 43 -8.73 -3.49 7.84
CA VAL A 43 -8.63 -2.81 6.54
C VAL A 43 -9.77 -3.30 5.65
N HIS A 44 -10.33 -2.42 4.82
CA HIS A 44 -11.43 -2.76 3.90
C HIS A 44 -10.95 -2.79 2.44
N VAL A 45 -9.96 -1.96 2.11
CA VAL A 45 -9.34 -1.88 0.77
C VAL A 45 -7.84 -1.78 0.93
N VAL A 46 -7.10 -2.54 0.12
CA VAL A 46 -5.67 -2.40 -0.05
C VAL A 46 -5.37 -1.79 -1.42
N ALA A 47 -4.49 -0.79 -1.46
CA ALA A 47 -4.08 -0.13 -2.69
C ALA A 47 -2.55 -0.01 -2.73
N GLY A 48 -1.92 -0.79 -3.59
CA GLY A 48 -0.48 -0.93 -3.68
C GLY A 48 0.03 -0.70 -5.10
N ALA A 49 1.27 -1.11 -5.31
CA ALA A 49 1.92 -1.07 -6.61
C ALA A 49 2.61 -2.39 -6.92
N VAL A 50 2.67 -2.75 -8.21
CA VAL A 50 3.40 -3.90 -8.73
C VAL A 50 4.35 -3.41 -9.81
N ILE A 51 5.57 -3.94 -9.82
CA ILE A 51 6.50 -3.76 -10.93
C ILE A 51 6.12 -4.77 -12.01
N GLU A 52 5.62 -4.27 -13.14
CA GLU A 52 5.25 -5.07 -14.31
C GLU A 52 6.39 -5.20 -15.32
N ASP A 53 7.31 -4.22 -15.33
CA ASP A 53 8.51 -4.22 -16.16
C ASP A 53 9.73 -3.86 -15.32
N GLU A 54 10.43 -4.90 -14.85
CA GLU A 54 11.64 -4.76 -14.05
C GLU A 54 12.81 -4.14 -14.84
N ALA A 55 12.86 -4.34 -16.16
CA ALA A 55 13.98 -3.89 -16.99
C ALA A 55 14.07 -2.36 -17.04
N VAL A 56 12.93 -1.67 -16.99
CA VAL A 56 12.87 -0.21 -16.90
C VAL A 56 12.79 0.29 -15.44
N ALA A 57 12.16 -0.48 -14.54
CA ALA A 57 11.94 -0.06 -13.17
C ALA A 57 13.22 -0.08 -12.33
N ILE A 58 14.03 -1.15 -12.41
CA ILE A 58 15.22 -1.32 -11.58
C ILE A 58 16.24 -0.19 -11.81
N PRO A 59 16.65 0.14 -13.05
CA PRO A 59 17.56 1.25 -13.27
C PRO A 59 17.03 2.57 -12.72
N ALA A 60 15.76 2.89 -12.98
CA ALA A 60 15.13 4.12 -12.49
C ALA A 60 15.08 4.17 -10.94
N LEU A 61 14.74 3.06 -10.27
CA LEU A 61 14.77 2.94 -8.81
C LEU A 61 16.16 3.22 -8.25
N THR A 62 17.21 2.61 -8.83
CA THR A 62 18.60 2.80 -8.36
C THR A 62 19.09 4.24 -8.48
N GLN A 63 18.50 5.02 -9.40
CA GLN A 63 18.78 6.45 -9.57
C GLN A 63 17.86 7.36 -8.74
N GLY A 64 17.09 6.79 -7.81
CA GLY A 64 16.22 7.56 -6.93
C GLY A 64 14.97 8.12 -7.61
N ALA A 65 14.48 7.49 -8.68
CA ALA A 65 13.21 7.89 -9.29
C ALA A 65 12.09 7.85 -8.24
N SER A 66 11.30 8.94 -8.18
CA SER A 66 10.17 9.00 -7.28
C SER A 66 9.07 8.02 -7.72
N PHE A 67 8.28 7.54 -6.77
CA PHE A 67 7.18 6.60 -7.03
C PHE A 67 6.29 7.00 -8.21
N ARG A 68 5.91 8.28 -8.29
CA ARG A 68 5.04 8.83 -9.36
C ARG A 68 5.72 8.87 -10.74
N ARG A 69 7.04 8.74 -10.78
CA ARG A 69 7.88 8.83 -11.97
C ARG A 69 8.59 7.51 -12.27
N LEU A 70 8.24 6.44 -11.55
CA LEU A 70 8.89 5.16 -11.74
C LEU A 70 8.26 4.42 -12.94
N PRO A 71 9.01 4.19 -14.04
CA PRO A 71 8.51 3.44 -15.17
C PRO A 71 8.33 1.96 -14.82
N GLY A 72 7.48 1.25 -15.56
CA GLY A 72 7.22 -0.17 -15.33
C GLY A 72 6.44 -0.47 -14.05
N LEU A 73 5.92 0.56 -13.37
CA LEU A 73 5.09 0.42 -12.19
C LEU A 73 3.60 0.58 -12.55
N ALA A 74 2.79 -0.33 -12.03
CA ALA A 74 1.33 -0.27 -12.12
C ALA A 74 0.68 -0.24 -10.73
N MET A 75 -0.48 0.40 -10.65
CA MET A 75 -1.25 0.57 -9.43
C MET A 75 -2.39 -0.43 -9.38
N TYR A 76 -2.51 -1.13 -8.26
CA TYR A 76 -3.54 -2.12 -8.03
C TYR A 76 -4.31 -1.80 -6.75
N ALA A 77 -5.62 -2.00 -6.78
CA ALA A 77 -6.46 -1.89 -5.59
C ALA A 77 -7.55 -2.95 -5.60
N PHE A 78 -7.82 -3.53 -4.43
CA PHE A 78 -8.92 -4.47 -4.22
C PHE A 78 -9.39 -4.42 -2.76
N GLY A 79 -10.62 -4.85 -2.49
CA GLY A 79 -11.21 -4.83 -1.17
C GLY A 79 -12.10 -6.05 -0.91
N SER A 80 -12.43 -6.28 0.35
CA SER A 80 -13.49 -7.22 0.73
C SER A 80 -14.86 -6.56 0.49
N ILE A 81 -15.75 -7.31 -0.14
CA ILE A 81 -17.18 -6.96 -0.33
C ILE A 81 -17.95 -7.16 0.97
#